data_AF-M5TXF7-F1
#
_entry.id   AF-M5TXF7-F1
#
_cell.length_a   1.000
_cell.length_b   1.000
_cell.length_c   1.000
_cell.angle_alpha   90.00
_cell.angle_beta   90.00
_cell.angle_gamma   90.00
#
_symmetry.space_group_name_H-M   'P 1'
#
loop_
_entity.id
_entity.type
_entity.pdbx_description
1 polymer ?
#
loop_
_entity_poly.entity_id
_entity_poly.type
_entity_poly.pdbx_seq_one_letter_code
_entity_poly.pdbx_strand_id
1 'polypeptide(L)'
;MTKAKLPIAILIAATIAGAFVLLRPPTRTIAQDVVHSLNPEFMDAGNLVKPIVKEMRKLSDGTEVECYVITCGTVPPEHQVGPWVPKHVDDGKDKGGIWIKGGHVYDVDGKFVAHLDELYDDPEWNLVRE
;
A
#
# COMPACT_ATOMS: atom_id res chain seq x y z
N MET A 1 -29.79 -30.19 -63.02
CA MET A 1 -30.31 -30.37 -61.66
C MET A 1 -29.15 -30.54 -60.69
N THR A 2 -28.82 -29.54 -59.87
CA THR A 2 -28.24 -29.75 -58.52
C THR A 2 -28.22 -28.41 -57.78
N LYS A 3 -29.20 -28.16 -56.91
CA LYS A 3 -29.14 -27.09 -55.92
C LYS A 3 -28.22 -27.58 -54.79
N ALA A 4 -27.12 -26.89 -54.54
CA ALA A 4 -26.25 -27.14 -53.39
C ALA A 4 -27.06 -26.86 -52.11
N LYS A 5 -27.30 -27.91 -51.31
CA LYS A 5 -27.91 -27.79 -49.98
C LYS A 5 -26.79 -27.45 -49.00
N LEU A 6 -26.77 -26.21 -48.52
CA LEU A 6 -25.91 -25.79 -47.42
C LEU A 6 -26.38 -26.49 -46.13
N PRO A 7 -25.51 -27.14 -45.34
CA PRO A 7 -25.91 -27.89 -44.17
C PRO A 7 -26.35 -26.97 -43.03
N ILE A 8 -27.54 -27.26 -42.49
CA ILE A 8 -28.25 -26.55 -41.42
C ILE A 8 -27.40 -26.37 -40.13
N ALA A 9 -26.33 -27.15 -39.96
CA ALA A 9 -25.43 -27.08 -38.81
C ALA A 9 -24.69 -25.75 -38.65
N ILE A 10 -24.44 -25.00 -39.74
CA ILE A 10 -23.70 -23.73 -39.66
C ILE A 10 -24.57 -22.58 -39.12
N LEU A 11 -25.91 -22.70 -39.21
CA LEU A 11 -26.81 -21.64 -38.76
C LEU A 11 -27.04 -21.60 -37.24
N ILE A 12 -26.78 -22.72 -36.53
CA ILE A 12 -27.10 -22.85 -35.10
C ILE A 12 -25.97 -22.30 -34.19
N ALA A 13 -24.72 -22.34 -34.65
CA ALA A 13 -23.57 -21.90 -33.85
C ALA A 13 -23.51 -20.36 -33.66
N ALA A 14 -24.02 -19.58 -34.61
CA ALA A 14 -24.01 -18.11 -34.51
C ALA A 14 -25.05 -17.56 -33.51
N THR A 15 -26.11 -18.32 -33.21
CA THR A 15 -27.19 -17.88 -32.32
C THR A 15 -26.90 -18.08 -30.83
N ILE A 16 -26.04 -19.02 -30.46
CA ILE A 16 -25.76 -19.31 -29.04
C ILE A 16 -24.79 -18.29 -28.42
N ALA A 17 -23.84 -17.76 -29.21
CA ALA A 17 -22.93 -16.71 -28.76
C ALA A 17 -23.61 -15.34 -28.60
N GLY A 18 -24.65 -15.04 -29.40
CA GLY A 18 -25.37 -13.77 -29.34
C GLY A 18 -26.39 -13.66 -28.20
N ALA A 19 -26.99 -14.79 -27.79
CA ALA A 19 -28.03 -14.79 -26.76
C ALA A 19 -27.49 -14.55 -25.34
N PHE A 20 -26.25 -14.97 -25.05
CA PHE A 20 -25.68 -14.85 -23.70
C PHE A 20 -25.29 -13.42 -23.31
N VAL A 21 -25.03 -12.55 -24.31
CA VAL A 21 -24.72 -11.13 -24.08
C VAL A 21 -25.98 -10.34 -23.68
N LEU A 22 -27.15 -10.71 -24.20
CA LEU A 22 -28.42 -10.01 -23.98
C LEU A 22 -29.11 -10.36 -22.66
N LEU A 23 -28.73 -11.46 -22.01
CA LEU A 23 -29.28 -11.90 -20.73
C LEU A 23 -28.47 -11.40 -19.53
N ARG A 24 -27.42 -10.59 -19.75
CA ARG A 24 -26.68 -10.00 -18.63
C ARG A 24 -27.59 -8.97 -17.95
N PRO A 25 -28.03 -9.19 -16.69
CA PRO A 25 -28.80 -8.18 -16.00
C PRO A 25 -27.97 -6.88 -16.01
N PRO A 26 -28.59 -5.72 -16.27
CA PRO A 26 -27.86 -4.47 -16.33
C PRO A 26 -27.12 -4.32 -15.01
N THR A 27 -25.79 -4.26 -15.07
CA THR A 27 -24.98 -3.90 -13.91
C THR A 27 -25.40 -2.49 -13.53
N ARG A 28 -26.21 -2.39 -12.47
CA ARG A 28 -26.62 -1.11 -11.92
C ARG A 28 -25.44 -0.56 -11.14
N THR A 29 -24.65 0.28 -11.79
CA THR A 29 -23.71 1.14 -11.07
C THR A 29 -24.53 2.10 -10.24
N ILE A 30 -24.58 1.88 -8.93
CA ILE A 30 -25.10 2.87 -8.00
C ILE A 30 -23.99 3.91 -7.85
N ALA A 31 -24.26 5.14 -8.27
CA ALA A 31 -23.37 6.25 -7.97
C ALA A 31 -23.29 6.38 -6.44
N GLN A 32 -22.12 6.08 -5.86
CA GLN A 32 -21.87 6.44 -4.47
C GLN A 32 -21.57 7.94 -4.44
N ASP A 33 -22.61 8.74 -4.17
CA ASP A 33 -22.51 10.17 -3.90
C ASP A 33 -22.26 10.44 -2.40
N VAL A 34 -21.52 9.55 -1.74
CA VAL A 34 -21.27 9.68 -0.31
C VAL A 34 -19.91 10.32 -0.12
N VAL A 35 -19.89 11.64 -0.26
CA VAL A 35 -18.78 12.44 0.27
C VAL A 35 -18.95 12.52 1.78
N HIS A 36 -18.29 11.63 2.51
CA HIS A 36 -18.15 11.78 3.96
C HIS A 36 -17.09 12.84 4.23
N SER A 37 -17.53 13.98 4.78
CA SER A 37 -16.61 14.97 5.34
C SER A 37 -15.75 14.31 6.42
N LEU A 38 -14.50 14.73 6.51
CA LEU A 38 -13.63 14.36 7.62
C LEU A 38 -14.33 14.70 8.94
N ASN A 39 -14.42 13.73 9.86
CA ASN A 39 -14.77 13.97 11.25
C ASN A 39 -13.48 14.00 12.09
N PRO A 40 -13.05 15.17 12.58
CA PRO A 40 -11.86 15.30 13.43
C PRO A 40 -11.92 14.46 14.71
N GLU A 41 -13.10 14.08 15.19
CA GLU A 41 -13.27 13.29 16.43
C GLU A 41 -12.72 11.86 16.31
N PHE A 42 -12.52 11.35 15.09
CA PHE A 42 -11.89 10.04 14.87
C PHE A 42 -10.35 10.10 14.82
N MET A 43 -9.77 11.30 14.93
CA MET A 43 -8.32 11.47 14.94
C MET A 43 -7.80 11.45 16.37
N ASP A 44 -6.70 10.71 16.60
CA ASP A 44 -6.04 10.73 17.89
C ASP A 44 -5.39 12.09 18.13
N ALA A 45 -5.98 12.87 19.04
CA ALA A 45 -5.48 14.18 19.43
C ALA A 45 -4.07 14.12 20.01
N GLY A 46 -3.67 13.00 20.61
CA GLY A 46 -2.31 12.80 21.14
C GLY A 46 -1.23 12.75 20.05
N ASN A 47 -1.60 12.43 18.81
CA ASN A 47 -0.68 12.38 17.68
C ASN A 47 -0.71 13.65 16.82
N LEU A 48 -1.62 14.60 17.08
CA LEU A 48 -1.70 15.86 16.34
C LEU A 48 -0.70 16.87 16.90
N VAL A 49 0.23 17.34 16.06
CA VAL A 49 1.19 18.41 16.42
C VAL A 49 0.51 19.77 16.37
N LYS A 50 -0.51 19.92 15.53
CA LYS A 50 -1.31 21.14 15.37
C LYS A 50 -2.79 20.78 15.21
N PRO A 51 -3.72 21.68 15.58
CA PRO A 51 -5.12 21.50 15.26
C PRO A 51 -5.33 21.30 13.76
N ILE A 52 -6.32 20.50 13.39
CA ILE A 52 -6.71 20.32 11.99
C ILE A 52 -7.33 21.62 11.50
N VAL A 53 -6.78 22.17 10.43
CA VAL A 53 -7.27 23.40 9.79
C VAL A 53 -7.66 23.14 8.35
N LYS A 54 -8.39 24.07 7.75
CA LYS A 54 -8.70 24.06 6.32
C LYS A 54 -7.96 25.21 5.64
N GLU A 55 -7.33 24.91 4.51
CA GLU A 55 -6.55 25.89 3.74
C GLU A 55 -6.78 25.69 2.24
N MET A 56 -6.87 26.78 1.49
CA MET A 56 -6.86 26.70 0.02
C MET A 56 -5.48 26.25 -0.46
N ARG A 57 -5.45 25.17 -1.24
CA ARG A 57 -4.24 24.62 -1.84
C ARG A 57 -4.43 24.46 -3.34
N LYS A 58 -3.37 24.73 -4.08
CA LYS A 58 -3.31 24.47 -5.52
C LYS A 58 -2.84 23.04 -5.76
N LEU A 59 -3.66 22.27 -6.46
CA LEU A 59 -3.31 20.91 -6.88
C LEU A 59 -2.37 20.94 -8.10
N SER A 60 -1.80 19.79 -8.44
CA SER A 60 -0.85 19.65 -9.55
C SER A 60 -1.46 19.97 -10.92
N ASP A 61 -2.79 19.83 -11.07
CA ASP A 61 -3.54 20.20 -12.28
C ASP A 61 -3.83 21.71 -12.38
N GLY A 62 -3.44 22.47 -11.34
CA GLY A 62 -3.64 23.91 -11.26
C GLY A 62 -4.94 24.34 -10.59
N THR A 63 -5.83 23.41 -10.22
CA THR A 63 -7.09 23.70 -9.54
C THR A 63 -6.84 24.13 -8.10
N GLU A 64 -7.55 25.16 -7.63
CA GLU A 64 -7.54 25.57 -6.22
C GLU A 64 -8.71 24.91 -5.48
N VAL A 65 -8.40 24.19 -4.40
CA VAL A 65 -9.40 23.51 -3.57
C VAL A 65 -9.11 23.71 -2.08
N GLU A 66 -10.16 23.77 -1.27
CA GLU A 66 -10.03 23.79 0.19
C GLU A 66 -9.62 22.40 0.68
N CYS A 67 -8.46 22.28 1.32
CA CYS A 67 -7.91 21.04 1.84
C CYS A 67 -7.89 21.05 3.37
N TYR A 68 -8.09 19.88 3.99
CA TYR A 68 -7.72 19.68 5.38
C TYR A 68 -6.19 19.57 5.51
N VAL A 69 -5.62 20.32 6.44
CA VAL A 69 -4.20 20.25 6.79
C VAL A 69 -4.10 19.56 8.14
N ILE A 70 -3.57 18.34 8.12
CA ILE A 70 -3.38 17.50 9.30
C ILE A 70 -1.88 17.37 9.52
N THR A 71 -1.38 17.90 10.64
CA THR A 71 0.02 17.78 11.00
C THR A 71 0.14 16.78 12.15
N CYS A 72 0.69 15.59 11.86
CA CYS A 72 0.88 14.53 12.85
C CYS A 72 2.35 14.39 13.27
N GLY A 73 2.55 13.83 14.46
CA GLY A 73 3.86 13.34 14.89
C GLY A 73 4.23 12.06 14.13
N THR A 74 5.53 11.73 14.15
CA THR A 74 6.05 10.47 13.58
C THR A 74 6.19 9.38 14.63
N VAL A 75 6.03 9.71 15.92
CA VAL A 75 6.13 8.79 17.04
C VAL A 75 4.74 8.61 17.64
N PRO A 76 4.20 7.38 17.63
CA PRO A 76 2.95 7.06 18.31
C PRO A 76 3.01 7.42 19.80
N PRO A 77 2.00 8.12 20.35
CA PRO A 77 1.97 8.49 21.76
C PRO A 77 1.72 7.30 22.71
N GLU A 78 1.11 6.23 22.23
CA GLU A 78 0.56 5.14 23.03
C GLU A 78 1.53 3.99 23.32
N HIS A 79 2.65 3.92 22.61
CA HIS A 79 3.67 2.89 22.83
C HIS A 79 5.07 3.40 22.49
N GLN A 80 6.09 2.83 23.14
CA GLN A 80 7.48 3.11 22.76
C GLN A 80 7.79 2.43 21.43
N VAL A 81 8.38 3.18 20.50
CA VAL A 81 8.87 2.65 19.24
C VAL A 81 10.34 2.25 19.36
N GLY A 82 10.65 1.05 18.87
CA GLY A 82 12.00 0.49 18.93
C GLY A 82 12.34 -0.16 20.27
N PRO A 83 13.60 -0.54 20.47
CA PRO A 83 14.77 -0.21 19.66
C PRO A 83 14.80 -0.95 18.30
N TRP A 84 15.37 -0.31 17.27
CA TRP A 84 15.41 -0.88 15.90
C TRP A 84 16.81 -1.23 15.43
N VAL A 85 17.82 -0.54 15.97
CA VAL A 85 19.22 -0.69 15.55
C VAL A 85 20.13 -0.68 16.79
N PRO A 86 20.86 -1.77 17.04
CA PRO A 86 21.91 -1.86 18.05
C PRO A 86 23.01 -0.81 17.83
N LYS A 87 23.63 -0.32 18.91
CA LYS A 87 24.65 0.76 18.83
C LYS A 87 26.07 0.24 18.84
N HIS A 88 26.28 -0.95 19.40
CA HIS A 88 27.58 -1.60 19.52
C HIS A 88 27.54 -3.00 18.91
N VAL A 89 28.68 -3.49 18.44
CA VAL A 89 28.80 -4.83 17.84
C VAL A 89 28.48 -5.96 18.83
N ASP A 90 28.62 -5.70 20.13
CA ASP A 90 28.32 -6.65 21.21
C ASP A 90 26.89 -6.53 21.76
N ASP A 91 26.09 -5.60 21.23
CA ASP A 91 24.70 -5.45 21.64
C ASP A 91 23.88 -6.66 21.21
N GLY A 92 23.06 -7.18 22.13
CA GLY A 92 22.15 -8.28 21.88
C GLY A 92 20.89 -7.85 21.11
N LYS A 93 20.11 -8.85 20.70
CA LYS A 93 18.86 -8.65 19.96
C LYS A 93 17.78 -7.85 20.69
N ASP A 94 17.86 -7.75 22.01
CA ASP A 94 16.98 -6.91 22.84
C ASP A 94 17.16 -5.40 22.55
N LYS A 95 18.27 -5.03 21.89
CA LYS A 95 18.58 -3.65 21.49
C LYS A 95 18.34 -3.40 19.99
N GLY A 96 17.75 -4.34 19.28
CA GLY A 96 17.39 -4.19 17.87
C GLY A 96 15.98 -4.70 17.57
N GLY A 97 15.65 -4.70 16.28
CA GLY A 97 14.38 -5.22 15.78
C GLY A 97 14.55 -6.53 15.01
N ILE A 98 13.75 -6.68 13.96
CA ILE A 98 13.84 -7.78 13.01
C ILE A 98 14.27 -7.26 11.63
N TRP A 99 15.04 -8.05 10.90
CA TRP A 99 15.37 -7.79 9.50
C TRP A 99 14.78 -8.88 8.63
N ILE A 100 14.20 -8.51 7.48
CA ILE A 100 13.55 -9.46 6.57
C ILE A 100 14.27 -9.43 5.23
N LYS A 101 14.83 -10.56 4.81
CA LYS A 101 15.51 -10.69 3.51
C LYS A 101 15.32 -12.09 2.94
N GLY A 102 14.90 -12.15 1.67
CA GLY A 102 14.79 -13.42 0.92
C GLY A 102 13.83 -14.44 1.55
N GLY A 103 12.80 -13.99 2.27
CA GLY A 103 11.87 -14.88 3.00
C GLY A 103 12.38 -15.35 4.38
N HIS A 104 13.54 -14.89 4.81
CA HIS A 104 14.09 -15.14 6.14
C HIS A 104 13.88 -13.93 7.05
N VAL A 105 13.68 -14.21 8.34
CA VAL A 105 13.61 -13.21 9.42
C VAL A 105 14.84 -13.38 10.30
N TYR A 106 15.56 -12.30 10.53
CA TYR A 106 16.77 -12.25 11.35
C TYR A 106 16.52 -11.39 12.58
N ASP A 107 17.00 -11.83 13.74
CA ASP A 107 17.12 -10.98 14.93
C ASP A 107 18.22 -9.94 14.63
N VAL A 108 17.93 -8.65 14.79
CA VAL A 108 18.92 -7.58 14.59
C VAL A 108 19.71 -7.41 15.88
N ASP A 109 20.88 -8.03 15.96
CA ASP A 109 21.88 -7.77 16.98
C ASP A 109 23.10 -7.02 16.41
N GLY A 110 24.02 -6.61 17.27
CA GLY A 110 25.19 -5.84 16.86
C GLY A 110 26.07 -6.58 15.85
N LYS A 111 26.15 -7.91 15.96
CA LYS A 111 26.92 -8.74 15.04
C LYS A 111 26.24 -8.84 13.69
N PHE A 112 24.91 -8.97 13.65
CA PHE A 112 24.14 -8.96 12.43
C PHE A 112 24.37 -7.65 11.64
N VAL A 113 24.29 -6.50 12.33
CA VAL A 113 24.57 -5.19 11.70
C VAL A 113 26.00 -5.10 11.18
N ALA A 114 26.97 -5.71 11.88
CA ALA A 114 28.37 -5.73 11.48
C ALA A 114 28.67 -6.56 10.23
N HIS A 115 27.79 -7.51 9.86
CA HIS A 115 27.96 -8.38 8.69
C HIS A 115 26.88 -8.13 7.62
N LEU A 116 26.32 -6.91 7.57
CA LEU A 116 25.36 -6.53 6.53
C LEU A 116 26.01 -6.50 5.13
N ASP A 117 27.30 -6.19 5.05
CA ASP A 117 28.10 -6.28 3.84
C ASP A 117 28.13 -7.70 3.26
N GLU A 118 28.34 -8.72 4.10
CA GLU A 118 28.25 -10.13 3.69
C GLU A 118 26.81 -10.51 3.30
N LEU A 119 25.83 -10.03 4.06
CA LEU A 119 24.43 -10.31 3.76
C LEU A 119 24.04 -9.74 2.38
N TYR A 120 24.48 -8.54 2.04
CA TYR A 120 24.13 -7.84 0.79
C TYR A 120 25.12 -8.04 -0.35
N ASP A 121 26.28 -8.66 -0.11
CA ASP A 121 27.41 -8.74 -1.05
C ASP A 121 27.83 -7.34 -1.54
N ASP A 122 27.86 -6.38 -0.61
CA ASP A 122 28.09 -4.97 -0.90
C ASP A 122 28.87 -4.29 0.25
N PRO A 123 30.14 -3.88 0.01
CA PRO A 123 30.97 -3.27 1.05
C PRO A 123 30.46 -1.91 1.55
N GLU A 124 29.55 -1.23 0.84
CA GLU A 124 28.90 0.00 1.33
C GLU A 124 28.02 -0.27 2.58
N TRP A 125 27.67 -1.53 2.82
CA TRP A 125 26.92 -1.96 4.00
C TRP A 125 27.79 -2.27 5.22
N ASN A 126 29.10 -2.00 5.18
CA ASN A 126 29.90 -2.01 6.40
C ASN A 126 29.63 -0.74 7.21
N LEU A 127 28.69 -0.84 8.16
CA LEU A 127 28.24 0.27 8.99
C LEU A 127 29.06 0.45 10.27
N VAL A 128 30.05 -0.43 10.52
CA VAL A 128 30.87 -0.38 11.73
C VAL A 128 31.95 0.70 11.57
N ARG A 129 32.10 1.52 12.60
CA ARG A 129 33.17 2.52 12.71
C ARG A 129 34.08 2.15 13.87
N GLU A 130 35.36 2.48 13.75
CA GLU A 130 36.35 2.36 14.83
C GLU A 130 36.03 3.25 16.04
#